data_AF-A0A960PCP6-F1
#
_entry.id   AF-A0A960PCP6-F1
#
_cell.length_a   1.000
_cell.length_b   1.000
_cell.length_c   1.000
_cell.angle_alpha   90.00
_cell.angle_beta   90.00
_cell.angle_gamma   90.00
#
_symmetry.space_group_name_H-M   'P 1'
#
loop_
_entity.id
_entity.type
_entity.pdbx_description
1 polymer ?
#
loop_
_entity_poly.entity_id
_entity_poly.type
_entity_poly.pdbx_seq_one_letter_code
_entity_poly.pdbx_strand_id
1 'polypeptide(L)'
;MMQKLTQFARFAFAAAILTFVPAMSAADKKDLDAKRLATMAESADSAEDFRELGQLYQQRAVMLDEKAERHDRLEQRYASAPKSLIAKRGHGWNTPKRQAELAAKARQDAEDARRMAETHLAQADSVSTDVD
;
A
#
# COMPACT_ATOMS: atom_id res chain seq x y z
N MET A 1 54.53 -16.66 -40.19
CA MET A 1 54.89 -15.22 -40.17
C MET A 1 53.71 -14.43 -40.70
N MET A 2 53.29 -13.38 -39.96
CA MET A 2 52.37 -12.29 -40.36
C MET A 2 50.90 -12.68 -40.65
N GLN A 3 49.96 -12.50 -39.71
CA GLN A 3 49.21 -11.28 -39.33
C GLN A 3 48.25 -10.72 -40.39
N LYS A 4 47.05 -10.35 -39.88
CA LYS A 4 46.04 -9.36 -40.34
C LYS A 4 44.74 -10.03 -40.81
N LEU A 5 43.52 -9.59 -40.47
CA LEU A 5 42.95 -8.63 -39.51
C LEU A 5 41.42 -8.73 -39.78
N THR A 6 40.56 -8.32 -38.83
CA THR A 6 39.16 -7.88 -39.07
C THR A 6 38.16 -9.00 -39.41
N GLN A 7 37.09 -9.29 -38.66
CA GLN A 7 35.93 -8.41 -38.47
C GLN A 7 34.89 -9.00 -37.48
N PHE A 8 34.36 -8.11 -36.64
CA PHE A 8 33.02 -8.13 -36.04
C PHE A 8 32.63 -9.21 -35.03
N ALA A 9 33.22 -9.08 -33.84
CA ALA A 9 32.43 -9.17 -32.61
C ALA A 9 31.41 -8.00 -32.57
N ARG A 10 30.13 -8.30 -32.76
CA ARG A 10 28.98 -7.43 -32.43
C ARG A 10 27.87 -8.33 -31.89
N PHE A 11 27.66 -8.32 -30.58
CA PHE A 11 26.62 -7.53 -29.91
C PHE A 11 25.20 -8.04 -30.19
N ALA A 12 24.63 -8.73 -29.21
CA ALA A 12 23.26 -8.51 -28.73
C ALA A 12 23.04 -9.33 -27.45
N PHE A 13 23.66 -8.89 -26.36
CA PHE A 13 23.29 -9.28 -25.00
C PHE A 13 22.00 -8.52 -24.67
N ALA A 14 20.85 -9.14 -24.96
CA ALA A 14 19.53 -8.53 -24.75
C ALA A 14 18.50 -9.58 -24.34
N ALA A 15 18.61 -10.03 -23.09
CA ALA A 15 17.55 -10.63 -22.26
C ALA A 15 18.26 -11.20 -21.02
N ALA A 16 17.93 -10.89 -19.78
CA ALA A 16 16.79 -10.21 -19.23
C ALA A 16 17.28 -9.49 -17.97
N ILE A 17 17.06 -8.19 -17.89
CA ILE A 17 16.96 -7.54 -16.58
C ILE A 17 15.64 -8.06 -16.03
N LEU A 18 15.69 -9.22 -15.36
CA LEU A 18 14.69 -9.55 -14.35
C LEU A 18 14.80 -8.42 -13.35
N THR A 19 13.88 -7.46 -13.49
CA THR A 19 13.62 -6.46 -12.49
C THR A 19 13.35 -7.20 -11.19
N PHE A 20 14.36 -7.24 -10.33
CA PHE A 20 14.21 -7.46 -8.91
C PHE A 20 13.32 -6.31 -8.45
N VAL A 21 11.99 -6.51 -8.53
CA VAL A 21 11.08 -5.78 -7.65
C VAL A 21 11.50 -6.30 -6.27
N PRO A 22 12.11 -5.49 -5.40
CA PRO A 22 12.28 -5.93 -4.03
C PRO A 22 10.87 -6.28 -3.58
N ALA A 23 10.67 -7.55 -3.26
CA ALA A 23 9.53 -7.96 -2.49
C ALA A 23 9.54 -7.02 -1.28
N MET A 24 8.65 -6.03 -1.29
CA MET A 24 8.23 -5.37 -0.07
C MET A 24 7.84 -6.56 0.79
N SER A 25 8.74 -6.88 1.71
CA SER A 25 8.50 -7.79 2.81
C SER A 25 7.09 -7.49 3.25
N ALA A 26 6.30 -8.54 3.45
CA ALA A 26 5.03 -8.40 4.12
C ALA A 26 5.31 -7.74 5.48
N ALA A 27 5.36 -6.40 5.51
CA ALA A 27 5.30 -5.59 6.70
C ALA A 27 4.10 -6.15 7.41
N ASP A 28 4.38 -6.79 8.55
CA ASP A 28 3.47 -7.73 9.17
C ASP A 28 2.17 -6.95 9.34
N LYS A 29 1.03 -7.40 8.80
CA LYS A 29 -0.18 -6.55 8.72
C LYS A 29 -0.60 -5.96 10.08
N LYS A 30 -0.09 -6.54 11.17
CA LYS A 30 -0.16 -6.08 12.56
C LYS A 30 0.57 -4.77 12.84
N ASP A 31 1.63 -4.46 12.10
CA ASP A 31 2.43 -3.24 12.22
C ASP A 31 1.71 -2.03 11.62
N LEU A 32 0.74 -2.27 10.74
CA LEU A 32 -0.05 -1.24 10.07
C LEU A 32 -1.41 -0.99 10.74
N ASP A 33 -1.65 -1.45 11.98
CA ASP A 33 -2.86 -1.10 12.73
C ASP A 33 -2.83 0.34 13.23
N ALA A 34 -3.99 1.02 13.24
CA ALA A 34 -4.07 2.45 13.56
C ALA A 34 -3.53 2.77 14.96
N LYS A 35 -3.84 1.89 15.92
CA LYS A 35 -3.40 2.07 17.32
C LYS A 35 -1.88 1.99 17.44
N ARG A 36 -1.27 1.04 16.72
CA ARG A 36 0.17 0.85 16.77
C ARG A 36 0.92 1.99 16.09
N LEU A 37 0.43 2.46 14.94
CA LEU A 37 0.98 3.64 14.27
C LEU A 37 0.86 4.90 15.15
N ALA A 38 -0.24 5.05 15.89
CA ALA A 38 -0.39 6.14 16.86
C ALA A 38 0.63 6.02 18.00
N THR A 39 0.82 4.82 18.56
CA THR A 39 1.86 4.59 19.59
C THR A 39 3.27 4.87 19.07
N MET A 40 3.59 4.47 17.84
CA MET A 40 4.89 4.79 17.22
C MET A 40 5.06 6.30 17.01
N ALA A 41 3.99 7.00 16.61
CA ALA A 41 4.00 8.46 16.45
C ALA A 41 4.21 9.20 17.77
N GLU A 42 3.71 8.68 18.89
CA GLU A 42 3.95 9.24 20.22
C GLU A 42 5.41 9.09 20.69
N SER A 43 6.10 8.06 20.23
CA SER A 43 7.50 7.78 20.61
C SER A 43 8.54 8.28 19.61
N ALA A 44 8.13 8.80 18.45
CA ALA A 44 9.04 9.24 17.40
C ALA A 44 9.68 10.59 17.77
N ASP A 45 11.01 10.64 17.72
CA ASP A 45 11.79 11.82 18.11
C ASP A 45 12.88 12.17 17.09
N SER A 46 13.24 11.23 16.20
CA SER A 46 14.24 11.46 15.17
C SER A 46 13.63 11.63 13.77
N ALA A 47 14.38 12.28 12.87
CA ALA A 47 14.02 12.36 11.46
C ALA A 47 13.86 10.96 10.82
N GLU A 48 14.60 9.96 11.29
CA GLU A 48 14.47 8.58 10.81
C GLU A 48 13.14 7.96 11.24
N ASP A 49 12.74 8.13 12.50
CA ASP A 49 11.44 7.65 13.01
C ASP A 49 10.28 8.27 12.23
N PHE A 50 10.35 9.57 11.96
CA PHE A 50 9.32 10.27 11.18
C PHE A 50 9.28 9.80 9.71
N ARG A 51 10.43 9.47 9.09
CA ARG A 51 10.46 8.85 7.75
C ARG A 51 9.83 7.47 7.77
N GLU A 52 10.16 6.65 8.75
CA GLU A 52 9.58 5.32 8.89
C GLU A 52 8.06 5.39 9.07
N LEU A 53 7.58 6.26 9.97
CA LEU A 53 6.15 6.52 10.15
C LEU A 53 5.48 6.95 8.85
N GLY A 54 6.10 7.89 8.12
CA GLY A 54 5.62 8.33 6.82
C GLY A 54 5.42 7.16 5.85
N GLN A 55 6.42 6.29 5.72
CA GLN A 55 6.36 5.11 4.86
C GLN A 55 5.31 4.09 5.32
N LEU A 56 5.17 3.86 6.63
CA LEU A 56 4.15 2.97 7.17
C LEU A 56 2.73 3.48 6.91
N TYR A 57 2.50 4.79 7.04
CA TYR A 57 1.22 5.39 6.69
C TYR A 57 0.92 5.31 5.17
N GLN A 58 1.92 5.44 4.31
CA GLN A 58 1.75 5.19 2.86
C GLN A 58 1.34 3.73 2.59
N GLN A 59 2.02 2.76 3.21
CA GLN A 59 1.67 1.35 3.08
C GLN A 59 0.26 1.06 3.59
N ARG A 60 -0.13 1.68 4.71
CA ARG A 60 -1.49 1.58 5.25
C ARG A 60 -2.53 2.13 4.27
N ALA A 61 -2.27 3.25 3.61
CA ALA A 61 -3.16 3.79 2.59
C ALA A 61 -3.41 2.79 1.45
N VAL A 62 -2.34 2.19 0.93
CA VAL A 62 -2.43 1.15 -0.12
C VAL A 62 -3.28 -0.04 0.33
N MET A 63 -3.05 -0.56 1.55
CA MET A 63 -3.86 -1.66 2.08
C MET A 63 -5.34 -1.31 2.24
N LEU A 64 -5.64 -0.05 2.57
CA LEU A 64 -7.00 0.44 2.73
C LEU A 64 -7.70 0.61 1.36
N ASP A 65 -6.97 1.05 0.33
CA ASP A 65 -7.45 1.05 -1.05
C ASP A 65 -7.81 -0.37 -1.50
N GLU A 66 -6.91 -1.34 -1.31
CA GLU A 66 -7.20 -2.75 -1.62
C GLU A 66 -8.40 -3.29 -0.82
N LYS A 67 -8.57 -2.81 0.41
CA LYS A 67 -9.73 -3.17 1.25
C LYS A 67 -11.01 -2.58 0.68
N ALA A 68 -10.99 -1.33 0.22
CA ALA A 68 -12.12 -0.69 -0.44
C ALA A 68 -12.53 -1.49 -1.69
N GLU A 69 -11.57 -1.86 -2.54
CA GLU A 69 -11.86 -2.67 -3.73
C GLU A 69 -12.46 -4.05 -3.40
N ARG A 70 -11.98 -4.69 -2.33
CA ARG A 70 -12.57 -5.97 -1.88
C ARG A 70 -14.04 -5.77 -1.49
N HIS A 71 -14.37 -4.67 -0.82
CA HIS A 71 -15.74 -4.35 -0.47
C HIS A 71 -16.60 -4.03 -1.71
N ASP A 72 -16.07 -3.30 -2.70
CA ASP A 72 -16.78 -3.07 -3.97
C ASP A 72 -17.09 -4.38 -4.71
N ARG A 73 -16.11 -5.29 -4.78
CA ARG A 73 -16.30 -6.62 -5.38
C ARG A 73 -17.36 -7.43 -4.63
N LEU A 74 -17.43 -7.30 -3.31
CA LEU A 74 -18.46 -7.95 -2.50
C LEU A 74 -19.84 -7.31 -2.70
N GLU A 75 -19.92 -5.99 -2.76
CA GLU A 75 -21.15 -5.26 -3.08
C GLU A 75 -21.74 -5.78 -4.39
N GLN A 76 -20.95 -5.80 -5.46
CA GLN A 76 -21.38 -6.27 -6.79
C GLN A 76 -21.88 -7.72 -6.73
N ARG A 77 -21.14 -8.61 -6.04
CA ARG A 77 -21.54 -10.02 -5.86
C ARG A 77 -22.86 -10.16 -5.11
N TYR A 78 -23.08 -9.37 -4.06
CA TYR A 78 -24.33 -9.42 -3.30
C TYR A 78 -25.48 -8.74 -4.07
N ALA A 79 -25.21 -7.69 -4.84
CA ALA A 79 -26.21 -7.03 -5.66
C ALA A 79 -26.72 -7.94 -6.80
N SER A 80 -25.85 -8.77 -7.38
CA SER A 80 -26.21 -9.72 -8.43
C SER A 80 -26.77 -11.06 -7.91
N ALA A 81 -26.66 -11.33 -6.61
CA ALA A 81 -27.07 -12.62 -6.04
C ALA A 81 -28.59 -12.70 -5.80
N PRO A 82 -29.22 -13.87 -5.99
CA PRO A 82 -30.63 -14.07 -5.62
C PRO A 82 -30.85 -13.81 -4.13
N LYS A 83 -31.90 -13.04 -3.78
CA LYS A 83 -32.23 -12.68 -2.38
C LYS A 83 -32.34 -13.88 -1.45
N SER A 84 -32.83 -15.01 -1.95
CA SER A 84 -32.94 -16.28 -1.20
C SER A 84 -31.57 -16.85 -0.80
N LEU A 85 -30.52 -16.62 -1.60
CA LEU A 85 -29.17 -17.11 -1.35
C LEU A 85 -28.44 -16.21 -0.33
N ILE A 86 -28.69 -14.90 -0.37
CA ILE A 86 -28.18 -13.93 0.61
C ILE A 86 -28.77 -14.22 2.01
N ALA A 87 -30.09 -14.41 2.09
CA ALA A 87 -30.78 -14.74 3.33
C ALA A 87 -30.32 -16.08 3.95
N LYS A 88 -30.07 -17.11 3.12
CA LYS A 88 -29.56 -18.43 3.57
C LYS A 88 -28.17 -18.37 4.21
N ARG A 89 -27.33 -17.41 3.82
CA ARG A 89 -26.00 -17.20 4.44
C ARG A 89 -26.04 -16.38 5.74
N GLY A 90 -27.24 -16.06 6.24
CA GLY A 90 -27.40 -15.23 7.44
C GLY A 90 -27.04 -13.76 7.21
N HIS A 91 -26.90 -13.34 5.94
CA HIS A 91 -26.65 -11.95 5.59
C HIS A 91 -27.99 -11.24 5.35
N GLY A 92 -28.16 -10.05 5.95
CA GLY A 92 -29.38 -9.26 5.80
C GLY A 92 -29.55 -8.72 4.37
N TRP A 93 -30.77 -8.36 3.98
CA TRP A 93 -31.05 -7.78 2.66
C TRP A 93 -30.29 -6.46 2.39
N ASN A 94 -29.83 -5.79 3.44
CA ASN A 94 -29.04 -4.56 3.37
C ASN A 94 -27.53 -4.79 3.15
N THR A 95 -27.11 -6.03 2.85
CA THR A 95 -25.70 -6.40 2.72
C THR A 95 -24.96 -5.64 1.60
N PRO A 96 -25.51 -5.45 0.38
CA PRO A 96 -24.83 -4.65 -0.64
C PRO A 96 -24.53 -3.23 -0.18
N LYS A 97 -25.54 -2.52 0.35
CA LYS A 97 -25.37 -1.15 0.88
C LYS A 97 -24.31 -1.09 1.97
N ARG A 98 -24.31 -2.07 2.89
CA ARG A 98 -23.27 -2.14 3.94
C ARG A 98 -21.87 -2.33 3.36
N GLN A 99 -21.71 -3.10 2.28
CA GLN A 99 -20.41 -3.22 1.61
C GLN A 99 -19.99 -1.90 0.97
N ALA A 100 -20.91 -1.18 0.32
CA ALA A 100 -20.65 0.15 -0.24
C ALA A 100 -20.18 1.15 0.84
N GLU A 101 -20.86 1.16 2.00
CA GLU A 101 -20.49 2.00 3.16
C GLU A 101 -19.08 1.64 3.68
N LEU A 102 -18.75 0.34 3.75
CA LEU A 102 -17.41 -0.10 4.16
C LEU A 102 -16.33 0.26 3.14
N ALA A 103 -16.63 0.21 1.84
CA ALA A 103 -15.72 0.64 0.80
C ALA A 103 -15.46 2.16 0.89
N ALA A 104 -16.52 2.97 1.01
CA ALA A 104 -16.41 4.41 1.18
C ALA A 104 -15.59 4.77 2.43
N LYS A 105 -15.85 4.12 3.56
CA LYS A 105 -15.07 4.31 4.78
C LYS A 105 -13.60 3.95 4.58
N ALA A 106 -13.29 2.83 3.93
CA ALA A 106 -11.91 2.42 3.69
C ALA A 106 -11.17 3.42 2.78
N ARG A 107 -11.83 4.03 1.79
CA ARG A 107 -11.24 5.10 0.97
C ARG A 107 -10.97 6.36 1.79
N GLN A 108 -11.91 6.76 2.64
CA GLN A 108 -11.71 7.90 3.54
C GLN A 108 -10.51 7.66 4.48
N ASP A 109 -10.45 6.48 5.11
CA ASP A 109 -9.34 6.10 5.98
C ASP A 109 -8.01 6.06 5.20
N ALA A 110 -8.02 5.70 3.90
CA ALA A 110 -6.83 5.72 3.05
C ALA A 110 -6.34 7.14 2.77
N GLU A 111 -7.25 8.08 2.49
CA GLU A 111 -6.92 9.50 2.33
C GLU A 111 -6.36 10.10 3.62
N ASP A 112 -6.95 9.79 4.76
CA ASP A 112 -6.43 10.21 6.07
C ASP A 112 -5.01 9.66 6.29
N ALA A 113 -4.76 8.38 5.95
CA ALA A 113 -3.43 7.78 6.04
C ALA A 113 -2.41 8.47 5.12
N ARG A 114 -2.79 8.86 3.88
CA ARG A 114 -1.89 9.63 2.99
C ARG A 114 -1.55 10.99 3.59
N ARG A 115 -2.52 11.71 4.16
CA ARG A 115 -2.28 12.99 4.85
C ARG A 115 -1.33 12.85 6.04
N MET A 116 -1.49 11.79 6.84
CA MET A 116 -0.56 11.49 7.94
C MET A 116 0.85 11.18 7.42
N ALA A 117 0.96 10.41 6.33
CA ALA A 117 2.25 10.15 5.70
C ALA A 117 2.96 11.43 5.27
N GLU A 118 2.26 12.32 4.56
CA GLU A 118 2.79 13.62 4.15
C GLU A 118 3.25 14.46 5.34
N THR A 119 2.46 14.47 6.41
CA THR A 119 2.78 15.21 7.64
C THR A 119 4.08 14.72 8.26
N HIS A 120 4.23 13.41 8.44
CA HIS A 120 5.43 12.85 9.06
C HIS A 120 6.67 12.94 8.16
N LEU A 121 6.52 12.80 6.84
CA LEU A 121 7.65 13.02 5.92
C LEU A 121 8.12 14.47 5.95
N ALA A 122 7.21 15.45 5.96
CA ALA A 122 7.57 16.86 6.10
C ALA A 122 8.25 17.16 7.43
N GLN A 123 7.79 16.53 8.52
CA GLN A 123 8.43 16.66 9.84
C GLN A 123 9.84 16.06 9.86
N ALA A 124 10.06 14.93 9.19
CA ALA A 124 11.39 14.37 9.05
C ALA A 124 12.35 15.31 8.33
N ASP A 125 11.87 15.96 7.26
CA ASP A 125 12.69 16.91 6.50
C ASP A 125 13.04 18.15 7.33
N SER A 126 12.09 18.69 8.12
CA SER A 126 12.37 19.82 9.00
C SER A 126 13.36 19.50 10.12
N VAL A 127 13.21 18.32 10.77
CA VAL A 127 14.13 17.90 11.83
C VAL A 127 15.53 17.67 11.27
N SER A 128 15.64 17.17 10.03
CA SER A 128 16.92 16.96 9.37
C SER A 128 17.65 18.28 9.05
N THR A 129 16.93 19.37 8.80
CA THR A 129 17.54 20.67 8.46
C THR A 129 18.00 21.47 9.68
N ASP A 130 17.49 21.18 10.88
CA ASP A 130 17.86 21.88 12.11
C ASP A 130 19.14 21.34 12.78
N VAL A 131 19.71 20.25 12.26
CA VAL A 131 20.88 19.55 12.83
C VAL A 131 22.20 19.91 12.12
N ASP A 132 22.15 20.67 11.01
CA ASP A 132 23.31 21.17 10.24
C ASP A 132 23.70 22.61 10.61
#